data_AF-A0A4R7DDM1-F1
#
_entry.id   AF-A0A4R7DDM1-F1
#
_cell.length_a   1.000
_cell.length_b   1.000
_cell.length_c   1.000
_cell.angle_alpha   90.00
_cell.angle_beta   90.00
_cell.angle_gamma   90.00
#
_symmetry.space_group_name_H-M   'P 1'
#
loop_
_entity.id
_entity.type
_entity.pdbx_description
1 polymer ?
#
loop_
_entity_poly.entity_id
_entity_poly.type
_entity_poly.pdbx_seq_one_letter_code
_entity_poly.pdbx_strand_id
1 'polypeptide(L)'
;MNSFVFKKAMKIALNKQFPSPIPRSGDEGASMDCYSVLISDSNGNPIYLIKSYSEGLFEGYQWQEDGFREEVSLDVKQLKQAVSNGQLEITHYYGNSDIVFRSTLGFLFNHLTRAVYFKTLLKRKYKKLGLEWYKRSKLRKKKRFELLEFIVEKQMDDQEDGVTFGYLMSKLYGLNWPQHPMKKKLMNSTKLYLHSFEDEGELVRRGHTYYLSGKALTSLESYTEERDRYVQGLTEKRHLTFLTFVLAIAALAQAGVIKFPTILNYASSEESSEMQAKEVKQPELCVQEPNEHTEESS
;
A
#
# COMPACT_ATOMS: atom_id res chain seq x y z
N MET A 1 39.02 17.72 -22.22
CA MET A 1 38.71 17.73 -20.76
C MET A 1 39.59 18.76 -20.06
N ASN A 2 39.04 19.68 -19.25
CA ASN A 2 39.82 20.75 -18.62
C ASN A 2 40.85 20.20 -17.62
N SER A 3 42.12 20.58 -17.80
CA SER A 3 43.26 20.05 -17.04
C SER A 3 43.13 20.21 -15.53
N PHE A 4 42.66 21.38 -15.13
CA PHE A 4 42.48 21.76 -13.73
C PHE A 4 41.39 20.96 -13.03
N VAL A 5 40.26 20.73 -13.71
CA VAL A 5 39.12 19.98 -13.18
C VAL A 5 39.51 18.52 -12.95
N PHE A 6 40.21 17.90 -13.90
CA PHE A 6 40.70 16.54 -13.78
C PHE A 6 41.64 16.37 -12.59
N LYS A 7 42.65 17.25 -12.48
CA LYS A 7 43.61 17.22 -11.37
C LYS A 7 42.93 17.38 -10.01
N LYS A 8 41.95 18.29 -9.92
CA LYS A 8 41.18 18.52 -8.69
C LYS A 8 40.32 17.31 -8.33
N ALA A 9 39.65 16.68 -9.30
CA ALA A 9 38.84 15.48 -9.08
C ALA A 9 39.69 14.30 -8.57
N MET A 10 40.83 14.04 -9.21
CA MET A 10 41.74 12.97 -8.82
C MET A 10 42.33 13.21 -7.42
N LYS A 11 42.75 14.44 -7.11
CA LYS A 11 43.27 14.78 -5.78
C LYS A 11 42.24 14.55 -4.67
N ILE A 12 40.96 14.84 -4.94
CA ILE A 12 39.88 14.62 -3.97
C ILE A 12 39.61 13.12 -3.77
N ALA A 13 39.55 12.35 -4.87
CA ALA A 13 39.33 10.91 -4.81
C ALA A 13 40.46 10.20 -4.05
N LEU A 14 41.72 10.50 -4.40
CA LEU A 14 42.90 9.83 -3.85
C LEU A 14 43.28 10.30 -2.43
N ASN A 15 42.61 11.32 -1.89
CA ASN A 15 42.84 11.76 -0.51
C ASN A 15 42.31 10.74 0.53
N LYS A 16 41.34 9.90 0.16
CA LYS A 16 40.86 8.81 1.02
C LYS A 16 41.40 7.48 0.49
N GLN A 17 42.53 7.07 1.04
CA GLN A 17 43.13 5.78 0.72
C GLN A 17 42.17 4.65 1.07
N PHE A 18 42.09 3.64 0.19
CA PHE A 18 41.31 2.44 0.45
C PHE A 18 42.20 1.37 1.11
N PRO A 19 41.69 0.63 2.12
CA PRO A 19 42.38 -0.54 2.64
C PRO A 19 42.37 -1.65 1.59
N SER A 20 43.46 -2.42 1.53
CA SER A 20 43.57 -3.62 0.68
C SER A 20 43.74 -4.84 1.59
N PRO A 21 42.80 -5.81 1.61
CA PRO A 21 41.58 -5.89 0.81
C PRO A 21 40.47 -4.94 1.31
N ILE A 22 39.55 -4.56 0.42
CA ILE A 22 38.39 -3.71 0.75
C ILE A 22 37.35 -4.60 1.47
N PRO A 23 37.06 -4.39 2.77
CA PRO A 23 36.06 -5.18 3.47
C PRO A 23 34.67 -4.85 2.94
N ARG A 24 33.88 -5.88 2.63
CA ARG A 24 32.54 -5.76 1.99
C ARG A 24 31.40 -6.24 2.88
N SER A 25 31.70 -6.72 4.07
CA SER A 25 30.74 -7.36 4.97
C SER A 25 31.01 -6.98 6.42
N GLY A 26 30.01 -7.14 7.27
CA GLY A 26 30.08 -6.77 8.68
C GLY A 26 30.08 -5.26 8.93
N ASP A 27 30.42 -4.89 10.17
CA ASP A 27 30.50 -3.49 10.60
C ASP A 27 31.64 -2.73 9.92
N GLU A 28 32.72 -3.44 9.58
CA GLU A 28 33.85 -2.91 8.80
C GLU A 28 33.37 -2.40 7.43
N GLY A 29 32.64 -3.23 6.67
CA GLY A 29 32.05 -2.85 5.39
C GLY A 29 31.05 -1.70 5.51
N ALA A 30 30.30 -1.62 6.63
CA ALA A 30 29.35 -0.55 6.87
C ALA A 30 30.01 0.81 7.15
N SER A 31 31.22 0.80 7.72
CA SER A 31 32.03 2.00 8.01
C SER A 31 32.89 2.50 6.85
N MET A 32 32.92 1.78 5.73
CA MET A 32 33.77 2.11 4.59
C MET A 32 33.40 3.44 3.93
N ASP A 33 34.41 4.28 3.71
CA ASP A 33 34.32 5.54 2.97
C ASP A 33 35.64 5.80 2.24
N CYS A 34 35.84 5.09 1.12
CA CYS A 34 37.06 5.19 0.32
C CYS A 34 36.77 5.21 -1.19
N TYR A 35 37.68 5.79 -1.97
CA TYR A 35 37.57 5.83 -3.42
C TYR A 35 38.62 4.91 -4.06
N SER A 36 38.24 4.17 -5.10
CA SER A 36 39.17 3.58 -6.04
C SER A 36 39.05 4.28 -7.40
N VAL A 37 40.17 4.39 -8.10
CA VAL A 37 40.22 4.96 -9.45
C VAL A 37 40.79 3.90 -10.37
N LEU A 38 39.94 3.37 -11.24
CA LEU A 38 40.28 2.38 -12.25
C LEU A 38 40.24 3.04 -13.63
N ILE A 39 41.22 2.71 -14.46
CA ILE A 39 41.26 3.07 -15.87
C ILE A 39 41.23 1.79 -16.66
N SER A 40 40.27 1.69 -17.56
CA SER A 40 40.08 0.55 -18.46
C SER A 40 40.25 0.98 -19.91
N ASP A 41 40.56 0.04 -20.78
CA ASP A 41 40.56 0.24 -22.23
C ASP A 41 39.13 0.47 -22.76
N SER A 42 39.03 0.92 -24.01
CA SER A 42 37.82 0.96 -24.83
C SER A 42 37.02 -0.35 -24.79
N ASN A 43 37.71 -1.50 -24.69
CA ASN A 43 37.11 -2.84 -24.57
C ASN A 43 36.68 -3.22 -23.15
N GLY A 44 36.89 -2.35 -22.16
CA GLY A 44 36.53 -2.59 -20.75
C GLY A 44 37.58 -3.36 -19.93
N ASN A 45 38.71 -3.73 -20.53
CA ASN A 45 39.80 -4.40 -19.82
C ASN A 45 40.53 -3.42 -18.89
N PRO A 46 40.75 -3.76 -17.61
CA PRO A 46 41.48 -2.90 -16.68
C PRO A 46 42.92 -2.69 -17.15
N ILE A 47 43.41 -1.45 -17.09
CA ILE A 47 44.78 -1.08 -17.45
C ILE A 47 45.54 -0.58 -16.21
N TYR A 48 44.97 0.39 -15.49
CA TYR A 48 45.63 1.02 -14.34
C TYR A 48 44.68 1.14 -13.15
N LEU A 49 45.18 0.87 -11.95
CA LEU A 49 44.53 1.14 -10.68
C LEU A 49 45.34 2.19 -9.92
N ILE A 50 44.80 3.39 -9.75
CA ILE A 50 45.51 4.50 -9.10
C ILE A 50 45.26 4.48 -7.60
N LYS A 51 46.33 4.55 -6.80
CA LYS A 51 46.34 4.45 -5.34
C LYS A 51 46.57 5.80 -4.66
N SER A 52 47.56 6.55 -5.13
CA SER A 52 48.02 7.80 -4.48
C SER A 52 48.42 8.86 -5.50
N TYR A 53 48.52 10.09 -5.02
CA TYR A 53 49.09 11.21 -5.76
C TYR A 53 50.10 11.93 -4.86
N SER A 54 51.39 11.80 -5.19
CA SER A 54 52.51 12.38 -4.45
C SER A 54 53.43 13.12 -5.41
N GLU A 55 54.00 14.26 -4.98
CA GLU A 55 55.04 15.00 -5.72
C GLU A 55 54.73 15.36 -7.19
N GLY A 56 53.46 15.36 -7.60
CA GLY A 56 53.08 15.65 -8.99
C GLY A 56 52.79 14.42 -9.85
N LEU A 57 53.07 13.23 -9.33
CA LEU A 57 52.88 11.94 -10.00
C LEU A 57 51.72 11.16 -9.37
N PHE A 58 51.01 10.41 -10.22
CA PHE A 58 50.00 9.45 -9.79
C PHE A 58 50.64 8.07 -9.67
N GLU A 59 50.58 7.49 -8.48
CA GLU A 59 51.11 6.17 -8.20
C GLU A 59 49.96 5.16 -8.21
N GLY A 60 50.21 4.00 -8.79
CA GLY A 60 49.23 2.95 -8.91
C GLY A 60 49.83 1.64 -9.35
N TYR A 61 48.96 0.73 -9.75
CA TYR A 61 49.34 -0.57 -10.28
C TYR A 61 48.84 -0.72 -11.71
N GLN A 62 49.68 -1.30 -12.56
CA GLN A 62 49.28 -1.72 -13.90
C GLN A 62 48.77 -3.16 -13.90
N TRP A 63 47.74 -3.41 -14.70
CA TRP A 63 47.17 -4.73 -14.92
C TRP A 63 48.08 -5.57 -15.82
N GLN A 64 48.44 -6.75 -15.33
CA GLN A 64 49.09 -7.81 -16.11
C GLN A 64 48.17 -9.04 -16.21
N GLU A 65 48.63 -10.11 -16.87
CA GLU A 65 47.85 -11.32 -17.20
C GLU A 65 46.97 -11.83 -16.04
N ASP A 66 47.46 -11.77 -14.79
CA ASP A 66 46.77 -12.26 -13.58
C ASP A 66 46.57 -11.18 -12.49
N GLY A 67 46.56 -9.89 -12.85
CA GLY A 67 46.11 -8.81 -11.97
C GLY A 67 47.04 -7.61 -11.80
N PHE A 68 46.71 -6.75 -10.83
CA PHE A 68 47.43 -5.51 -10.52
C PHE A 68 48.69 -5.80 -9.68
N ARG A 69 49.88 -5.82 -10.30
CA ARG A 69 51.14 -6.15 -9.60
C ARG A 69 52.28 -5.18 -9.84
N GLU A 70 52.32 -4.54 -11.00
CA GLU A 70 53.43 -3.66 -11.37
C GLU A 70 53.16 -2.23 -10.91
N GLU A 71 54.03 -1.68 -10.06
CA GLU A 71 53.93 -0.28 -9.62
C GLU A 71 54.30 0.67 -10.75
N VAL A 72 53.43 1.64 -11.01
CA VAL A 72 53.62 2.64 -12.07
C VAL A 72 53.38 4.04 -11.53
N SER A 73 54.26 4.96 -11.91
CA SER A 73 54.13 6.39 -11.66
C SER A 73 53.82 7.12 -12.96
N LEU A 74 52.64 7.74 -13.04
CA LEU A 74 52.16 8.44 -14.24
C LEU A 74 52.05 9.94 -14.00
N ASP A 75 52.49 10.76 -14.96
CA ASP A 75 52.19 12.19 -14.96
C ASP A 75 50.72 12.45 -15.36
N VAL A 76 50.19 13.61 -14.99
CA VAL A 76 48.86 14.12 -15.35
C VAL A 76 48.59 14.03 -16.86
N LYS A 77 49.61 14.23 -17.70
CA LYS A 77 49.48 14.13 -19.17
C LYS A 77 49.26 12.68 -19.61
N GLN A 78 50.08 11.74 -19.11
CA GLN A 78 49.99 10.32 -19.44
C GLN A 78 48.66 9.72 -18.96
N LEU A 79 48.25 10.04 -17.73
CA LEU A 79 46.99 9.57 -17.17
C LEU A 79 45.78 10.05 -17.98
N LYS A 80 45.80 11.31 -18.45
CA LYS A 80 44.75 11.82 -19.33
C LYS A 80 44.71 11.13 -20.68
N GLN A 81 45.87 10.85 -21.26
CA GLN A 81 45.93 10.15 -22.53
C GLN A 81 45.33 8.74 -22.41
N ALA A 82 45.64 8.03 -21.32
CA ALA A 82 45.04 6.74 -21.01
C ALA A 82 43.50 6.84 -20.83
N VAL A 83 43.02 7.88 -20.13
CA VAL A 83 41.57 8.13 -19.99
C VAL A 83 40.90 8.55 -21.30
N SER A 84 41.60 9.29 -22.17
CA SER A 84 41.08 9.70 -23.48
C SER A 84 40.96 8.55 -24.46
N ASN A 85 41.84 7.55 -24.34
CA ASN A 85 41.83 6.35 -25.18
C ASN A 85 40.96 5.22 -24.59
N GLY A 86 40.55 5.35 -23.33
CA GLY A 86 39.82 4.34 -22.59
C GLY A 86 38.62 4.89 -21.82
N GLN A 87 38.33 4.30 -20.67
CA GLN A 87 37.25 4.69 -19.76
C GLN A 87 37.79 4.90 -18.35
N LEU A 88 37.41 6.01 -17.72
CA LEU A 88 37.69 6.28 -16.32
C LEU A 88 36.53 5.80 -15.46
N GLU A 89 36.84 5.00 -14.45
CA GLU A 89 35.90 4.55 -13.45
C GLU A 89 36.37 4.96 -12.05
N ILE A 90 35.67 5.89 -11.42
CA ILE A 90 35.90 6.25 -10.02
C ILE A 90 34.80 5.56 -9.20
N THR A 91 35.17 4.59 -8.38
CA THR A 91 34.23 3.88 -7.52
C THR A 91 34.35 4.36 -6.09
N HIS A 92 33.26 4.90 -5.56
CA HIS A 92 33.17 5.24 -4.15
C HIS A 92 32.48 4.13 -3.38
N TYR A 93 33.24 3.52 -2.48
CA TYR A 93 32.75 2.55 -1.53
C TYR A 93 32.22 3.31 -0.31
N TYR A 94 30.89 3.41 -0.21
CA TYR A 94 30.19 4.10 0.87
C TYR A 94 29.27 3.14 1.63
N GLY A 95 29.79 2.64 2.75
CA GLY A 95 29.23 1.49 3.46
C GLY A 95 29.07 0.30 2.51
N ASN A 96 27.90 -0.37 2.59
CA ASN A 96 27.58 -1.52 1.74
C ASN A 96 27.08 -1.14 0.33
N SER A 97 27.50 0.01 -0.22
CA SER A 97 27.07 0.41 -1.57
C SER A 97 28.19 1.02 -2.36
N ASP A 98 28.18 0.68 -3.65
CA ASP A 98 29.19 1.08 -4.60
C ASP A 98 28.58 2.11 -5.53
N ILE A 99 29.21 3.27 -5.57
CA ILE A 99 28.79 4.37 -6.42
C ILE A 99 29.85 4.55 -7.49
N VAL A 100 29.51 4.15 -8.70
CA VAL A 100 30.41 4.19 -9.85
C VAL A 100 30.22 5.49 -10.61
N PHE A 101 31.31 6.22 -10.84
CA PHE A 101 31.33 7.45 -11.62
C PHE A 101 32.21 7.27 -12.87
N ARG A 102 31.60 7.37 -14.05
CA ARG A 102 32.30 7.31 -15.34
C ARG A 102 32.79 8.67 -15.86
N SER A 103 32.50 9.75 -15.12
CA SER A 103 32.79 11.12 -15.52
C SER A 103 33.35 11.92 -14.36
N THR A 104 34.41 12.68 -14.65
CA THR A 104 35.13 13.53 -13.68
C THR A 104 34.28 14.71 -13.21
N LEU A 105 33.50 15.30 -14.13
CA LEU A 105 32.53 16.35 -13.82
C LEU A 105 31.35 15.80 -13.01
N GLY A 106 30.85 14.62 -13.41
CA GLY A 106 29.79 13.92 -12.68
C GLY A 106 30.20 13.60 -11.25
N PHE A 107 31.44 13.14 -11.05
CA PHE A 107 32.05 12.94 -9.74
C PHE A 107 32.12 14.24 -8.93
N LEU A 108 32.66 15.32 -9.50
CA LEU A 108 32.85 16.57 -8.77
C LEU A 108 31.52 17.22 -8.36
N PHE A 109 30.54 17.19 -9.26
CA PHE A 109 29.17 17.65 -8.97
C PHE A 109 28.53 16.80 -7.88
N ASN A 110 28.74 15.48 -7.91
CA ASN A 110 28.22 14.60 -6.87
C ASN A 110 28.89 14.82 -5.51
N HIS A 111 30.20 15.02 -5.49
CA HIS A 111 30.95 15.30 -4.28
C HIS A 111 30.44 16.57 -3.61
N LEU A 112 30.12 17.61 -4.39
CA LEU A 112 29.58 18.88 -3.89
C LEU A 112 28.12 18.76 -3.44
N THR A 113 27.26 18.18 -4.28
CA THR A 113 25.80 18.14 -4.03
C THR A 113 25.36 16.99 -3.14
N ARG A 114 26.20 15.96 -2.98
CA ARG A 114 25.89 14.68 -2.32
C ARG A 114 24.60 14.01 -2.82
N ALA A 115 24.15 14.35 -4.03
CA ALA A 115 22.84 13.97 -4.54
C ALA A 115 22.67 12.45 -4.70
N VAL A 116 23.73 11.71 -5.06
CA VAL A 116 23.64 10.24 -5.17
C VAL A 116 23.53 9.58 -3.80
N TYR A 117 24.23 10.07 -2.78
CA TYR A 117 24.05 9.57 -1.41
C TYR A 117 22.62 9.81 -0.92
N PHE A 118 22.07 11.00 -1.18
CA PHE A 118 20.69 11.31 -0.83
C PHE A 118 19.71 10.38 -1.54
N LYS A 119 19.86 10.15 -2.86
CA LYS A 119 19.04 9.18 -3.61
C LYS A 119 19.14 7.77 -3.05
N THR A 120 20.34 7.31 -2.71
CA THR A 120 20.57 5.98 -2.13
C THR A 120 19.94 5.86 -0.74
N LEU A 121 20.09 6.87 0.12
CA LEU A 121 19.43 6.92 1.43
C LEU A 121 17.91 6.94 1.30
N LEU A 122 17.38 7.70 0.36
CA LEU A 122 15.94 7.81 0.13
C LEU A 122 15.37 6.47 -0.34
N LYS A 123 16.03 5.80 -1.30
CA LYS A 123 15.67 4.43 -1.73
C LYS A 123 15.70 3.43 -0.57
N ARG A 124 16.75 3.47 0.28
CA ARG A 124 16.86 2.62 1.47
C ARG A 124 15.71 2.89 2.45
N LYS A 125 15.38 4.16 2.70
CA LYS A 125 14.27 4.56 3.58
C LYS A 125 12.92 4.11 3.01
N TYR A 126 12.63 4.35 1.73
CA TYR A 126 11.40 3.89 1.09
C TYR A 126 11.24 2.37 1.16
N LYS A 127 12.31 1.60 0.89
CA LYS A 127 12.28 0.14 1.00
C LYS A 127 12.00 -0.31 2.44
N LYS A 128 12.67 0.30 3.43
CA LYS A 128 12.42 0.02 4.86
C LYS A 128 11.00 0.37 5.27
N LEU A 129 10.50 1.55 4.89
CA LEU A 129 9.13 1.99 5.19
C LEU A 129 8.08 1.09 4.54
N GLY A 130 8.28 0.68 3.28
CA GLY A 130 7.40 -0.28 2.60
C GLY A 130 7.38 -1.64 3.29
N LEU A 131 8.54 -2.14 3.70
CA LEU A 131 8.66 -3.37 4.49
C LEU A 131 8.02 -3.24 5.88
N GLU A 132 8.21 -2.13 6.58
CA GLU A 132 7.60 -1.87 7.89
C GLU A 132 6.08 -1.73 7.80
N TRP A 133 5.59 -1.01 6.80
CA TRP A 133 4.17 -0.90 6.51
C TRP A 133 3.57 -2.26 6.16
N TYR A 134 4.25 -3.07 5.35
CA TYR A 134 3.83 -4.44 5.04
C TYR A 134 3.88 -5.37 6.26
N LYS A 135 4.84 -5.17 7.18
CA LYS A 135 4.91 -5.94 8.45
C LYS A 135 3.82 -5.54 9.44
N ARG A 136 3.43 -4.27 9.45
CA ARG A 136 2.39 -3.71 10.33
C ARG A 136 1.00 -3.87 9.77
N SER A 137 0.86 -4.02 8.45
CA SER A 137 -0.44 -4.26 7.85
C SER A 137 -0.93 -5.63 8.29
N LYS A 138 -2.10 -5.65 8.95
CA LYS A 138 -2.80 -6.90 9.19
C LYS A 138 -3.21 -7.42 7.82
N LEU A 139 -2.48 -8.40 7.28
CA LEU A 139 -2.95 -9.19 6.15
C LEU A 139 -4.33 -9.71 6.52
N ARG A 140 -5.36 -9.15 5.88
CA ARG A 140 -6.74 -9.60 6.09
C ARG A 140 -6.75 -11.07 5.74
N LYS A 141 -7.11 -11.91 6.71
CA LYS A 141 -7.39 -13.31 6.43
C LYS A 141 -8.52 -13.33 5.41
N LYS A 142 -8.22 -13.83 4.22
CA LYS A 142 -9.24 -14.13 3.24
C LYS A 142 -10.22 -15.14 3.84
N LYS A 143 -11.52 -14.90 3.62
CA LYS A 143 -12.55 -15.81 4.09
C LYS A 143 -12.50 -17.10 3.27
N ARG A 144 -13.03 -18.19 3.82
CA ARG A 144 -13.11 -19.49 3.14
C ARG A 144 -13.70 -19.34 1.73
N PHE A 145 -14.84 -18.64 1.60
CA PHE A 145 -15.47 -18.35 0.31
C PHE A 145 -14.54 -17.66 -0.70
N GLU A 146 -13.87 -16.58 -0.31
CA GLU A 146 -12.96 -15.82 -1.19
C GLU A 146 -11.78 -16.68 -1.68
N LEU A 147 -11.41 -17.71 -0.93
CA LEU A 147 -10.39 -18.66 -1.35
C LEU A 147 -10.90 -19.63 -2.41
N LEU A 148 -12.13 -20.14 -2.24
CA LEU A 148 -12.77 -21.04 -3.20
C LEU A 148 -13.05 -20.33 -4.52
N GLU A 149 -13.62 -19.13 -4.45
CA GLU A 149 -13.85 -18.23 -5.59
C GLU A 149 -12.57 -18.00 -6.40
N PHE A 150 -11.46 -17.66 -5.72
CA PHE A 150 -10.17 -17.46 -6.37
C PHE A 150 -9.65 -18.72 -7.09
N ILE A 151 -9.84 -19.91 -6.51
CA ILE A 151 -9.40 -21.18 -7.12
C ILE A 151 -10.26 -21.49 -8.35
N VAL A 152 -11.57 -21.28 -8.26
CA VAL A 152 -12.52 -21.47 -9.37
C VAL A 152 -12.17 -20.55 -10.54
N GLU A 153 -12.08 -19.24 -10.31
CA GLU A 153 -11.74 -18.27 -11.34
C GLU A 153 -10.42 -18.63 -12.04
N LYS A 154 -9.39 -18.97 -11.24
CA LYS A 154 -8.08 -19.28 -11.79
C LYS A 154 -8.09 -20.50 -12.70
N GLN A 155 -8.84 -21.53 -12.32
CA GLN A 155 -8.89 -22.79 -13.07
C GLN A 155 -9.85 -22.70 -14.27
N MET A 156 -10.85 -21.81 -14.23
CA MET A 156 -11.65 -21.43 -15.40
C MET A 156 -10.80 -20.70 -16.45
N ASP A 157 -9.91 -19.81 -16.01
CA ASP A 157 -9.01 -19.06 -16.91
C ASP A 157 -7.92 -19.94 -17.56
N ASP A 158 -7.30 -20.85 -16.80
CA ASP A 158 -6.15 -21.65 -17.28
C ASP A 158 -6.51 -23.07 -17.74
N GLN A 159 -7.81 -23.42 -17.80
CA GLN A 159 -8.47 -24.68 -18.22
C GLN A 159 -7.93 -26.05 -17.71
N GLU A 160 -6.62 -26.22 -17.45
CA GLU A 160 -5.98 -27.48 -17.07
C GLU A 160 -4.88 -27.36 -15.99
N ASP A 161 -4.38 -26.15 -15.72
CA ASP A 161 -3.34 -25.96 -14.70
C ASP A 161 -3.96 -25.87 -13.29
N GLY A 162 -3.95 -26.98 -12.57
CA GLY A 162 -4.35 -27.03 -11.17
C GLY A 162 -3.51 -26.08 -10.29
N VAL A 163 -4.04 -25.73 -9.13
CA VAL A 163 -3.45 -24.69 -8.27
C VAL A 163 -2.47 -25.30 -7.27
N THR A 164 -1.24 -24.79 -7.20
CA THR A 164 -0.26 -25.19 -6.17
C THR A 164 -0.33 -24.28 -4.93
N PHE A 165 -0.09 -24.83 -3.73
CA PHE A 165 -0.11 -24.07 -2.46
C PHE A 165 0.79 -22.82 -2.48
N GLY A 166 2.01 -22.93 -3.00
CA GLY A 166 2.96 -21.80 -3.04
C GLY A 166 2.49 -20.67 -3.97
N TYR A 167 1.90 -21.03 -5.10
CA TYR A 167 1.29 -20.08 -6.03
C TYR A 167 0.08 -19.38 -5.40
N LEU A 168 -0.81 -20.17 -4.78
CA LEU A 168 -1.98 -19.68 -4.05
C LEU A 168 -1.60 -18.67 -2.95
N MET A 169 -0.62 -19.01 -2.10
CA MET A 169 -0.13 -18.12 -1.06
C MET A 169 0.45 -16.81 -1.62
N SER A 170 1.18 -16.90 -2.72
CA SER A 170 1.81 -15.74 -3.37
C SER A 170 0.78 -14.83 -4.03
N LYS A 171 -0.31 -15.37 -4.57
CA LYS A 171 -1.41 -14.59 -5.13
C LYS A 171 -2.30 -13.96 -4.06
N LEU A 172 -2.60 -14.67 -2.98
CA LEU A 172 -3.46 -14.16 -1.89
C LEU A 172 -2.78 -13.09 -1.03
N TYR A 173 -1.48 -13.26 -0.75
CA TYR A 173 -0.76 -12.44 0.23
C TYR A 173 0.45 -11.67 -0.35
N GLY A 174 0.69 -11.81 -1.65
CA GLY A 174 1.81 -11.22 -2.39
C GLY A 174 3.10 -12.04 -2.28
N LEU A 175 4.03 -11.83 -3.22
CA LEU A 175 5.32 -12.54 -3.31
C LEU A 175 6.18 -12.46 -2.03
N ASN A 176 5.99 -11.41 -1.23
CA ASN A 176 6.77 -11.18 0.00
C ASN A 176 6.16 -11.84 1.26
N TRP A 177 5.10 -12.65 1.12
CA TRP A 177 4.47 -13.34 2.24
C TRP A 177 5.42 -14.19 3.12
N PRO A 178 6.52 -14.82 2.60
CA PRO A 178 7.44 -15.59 3.44
C PRO A 178 8.21 -14.74 4.47
N GLN A 179 8.27 -13.43 4.25
CA GLN A 179 8.95 -12.47 5.13
C GLN A 179 8.00 -11.82 6.15
N HIS A 180 6.69 -12.09 6.05
CA HIS A 180 5.69 -11.50 6.93
C HIS A 180 5.72 -12.12 8.35
N PRO A 181 5.60 -11.34 9.44
CA PRO A 181 5.64 -11.86 10.81
C PRO A 181 4.54 -12.90 11.09
N MET A 182 3.36 -12.73 10.48
CA MET A 182 2.23 -13.66 10.64
C MET A 182 2.22 -14.83 9.65
N LYS A 183 3.33 -15.10 8.92
CA LYS A 183 3.37 -16.14 7.86
C LYS A 183 2.86 -17.50 8.31
N LYS A 184 3.22 -17.96 9.53
CA LYS A 184 2.80 -19.26 10.07
C LYS A 184 1.28 -19.33 10.21
N LYS A 185 0.66 -18.25 10.72
CA LYS A 185 -0.79 -18.18 10.94
C LYS A 185 -1.55 -18.20 9.61
N LEU A 186 -1.07 -17.46 8.61
CA LEU A 186 -1.66 -17.45 7.26
C LEU A 186 -1.54 -18.80 6.59
N MET A 187 -0.33 -19.39 6.61
CA MET A 187 -0.06 -20.70 6.04
C MET A 187 -0.95 -21.78 6.66
N ASN A 188 -1.07 -21.80 7.99
CA ASN A 188 -1.91 -22.77 8.68
C ASN A 188 -3.40 -22.56 8.39
N SER A 189 -3.88 -21.31 8.32
CA SER A 189 -5.28 -21.05 7.96
C SER A 189 -5.60 -21.47 6.53
N THR A 190 -4.72 -21.18 5.57
CA THR A 190 -4.94 -21.56 4.17
C THR A 190 -4.90 -23.08 4.00
N LYS A 191 -3.98 -23.78 4.69
CA LYS A 191 -3.96 -25.25 4.72
C LYS A 191 -5.25 -25.83 5.30
N LEU A 192 -5.76 -25.25 6.38
CA LEU A 192 -7.01 -25.71 6.99
C LEU A 192 -8.19 -25.56 6.03
N TYR A 193 -8.27 -24.45 5.30
CA TYR A 193 -9.32 -24.29 4.28
C TYR A 193 -9.19 -25.26 3.12
N LEU A 194 -7.97 -25.48 2.61
CA LEU A 194 -7.74 -26.48 1.57
C LEU A 194 -8.14 -27.88 2.02
N HIS A 195 -7.80 -28.26 3.26
CA HIS A 195 -8.28 -29.52 3.82
C HIS A 195 -9.79 -29.57 3.95
N SER A 196 -10.46 -28.50 4.40
CA SER A 196 -11.93 -28.49 4.44
C SER A 196 -12.57 -28.66 3.06
N PHE A 197 -11.94 -28.11 2.01
CA PHE A 197 -12.42 -28.26 0.65
C PHE A 197 -12.19 -29.68 0.10
N GLU A 198 -11.09 -30.33 0.49
CA GLU A 198 -10.85 -31.75 0.19
C GLU A 198 -11.89 -32.63 0.89
N ASP A 199 -12.13 -32.41 2.19
CA ASP A 199 -13.08 -33.19 3.01
C ASP A 199 -14.51 -33.06 2.49
N GLU A 200 -14.91 -31.87 2.03
CA GLU A 200 -16.22 -31.63 1.45
C GLU A 200 -16.33 -32.09 -0.01
N GLY A 201 -15.22 -32.50 -0.65
CA GLY A 201 -15.20 -32.95 -2.05
C GLY A 201 -15.30 -31.82 -3.08
N GLU A 202 -15.04 -30.58 -2.67
CA GLU A 202 -14.97 -29.40 -3.52
C GLU A 202 -13.64 -29.37 -4.29
N LEU A 203 -12.55 -29.84 -3.68
CA LEU A 203 -11.24 -29.95 -4.30
C LEU A 203 -10.73 -31.39 -4.29
N VAL A 204 -10.04 -31.77 -5.36
CA VAL A 204 -9.31 -33.03 -5.47
C VAL A 204 -7.83 -32.74 -5.51
N ARG A 205 -7.09 -33.29 -4.55
CA ARG A 205 -5.64 -33.15 -4.50
C ARG A 205 -4.95 -34.28 -5.26
N ARG A 206 -4.07 -33.91 -6.19
CA ARG A 206 -3.14 -34.83 -6.86
C ARG A 206 -1.71 -34.34 -6.59
N GLY A 207 -1.00 -35.02 -5.69
CA GLY A 207 0.34 -34.63 -5.26
C GLY A 207 0.36 -33.30 -4.50
N HIS A 208 0.95 -32.27 -5.12
CA HIS A 208 1.04 -30.91 -4.57
C HIS A 208 0.07 -29.91 -5.22
N THR A 209 -0.77 -30.41 -6.11
CA THR A 209 -1.67 -29.60 -6.94
C THR A 209 -3.12 -29.90 -6.57
N TYR A 210 -3.93 -28.85 -6.50
CA TYR A 210 -5.34 -28.89 -6.21
C TYR A 210 -6.15 -28.67 -7.49
N TYR A 211 -7.13 -29.53 -7.73
CA TYR A 211 -8.02 -29.47 -8.89
C TYR A 211 -9.45 -29.28 -8.44
N LEU A 212 -10.20 -28.47 -9.19
CA LEU A 212 -11.62 -28.25 -8.98
C LEU A 212 -12.45 -29.51 -9.23
N SER A 213 -13.39 -29.78 -8.33
CA SER A 213 -14.47 -30.75 -8.50
C SER A 213 -15.76 -30.02 -8.93
N GLY A 214 -16.67 -30.71 -9.63
CA GLY A 214 -17.99 -30.15 -9.99
C GLY A 214 -18.80 -29.67 -8.76
N LYS A 215 -18.58 -30.28 -7.59
CA LYS A 215 -19.22 -29.87 -6.34
C LYS A 215 -18.81 -28.46 -5.87
N ALA A 216 -17.59 -28.02 -6.19
CA ALA A 216 -17.15 -26.67 -5.81
C ALA A 216 -17.99 -25.57 -6.46
N LEU A 217 -18.48 -25.79 -7.69
CA LEU A 217 -19.31 -24.81 -8.38
C LEU A 217 -20.67 -24.67 -7.69
N THR A 218 -21.33 -25.79 -7.38
CA THR A 218 -22.60 -25.80 -6.64
C THR A 218 -22.46 -25.19 -5.24
N SER A 219 -21.37 -25.47 -4.54
CA SER A 219 -21.07 -24.83 -3.26
C SER A 219 -20.89 -23.32 -3.40
N LEU A 220 -20.15 -22.87 -4.42
CA LEU A 220 -19.91 -21.45 -4.66
C LEU A 220 -21.21 -20.69 -4.98
N GLU A 221 -22.06 -21.27 -5.82
CA GLU A 221 -23.40 -20.73 -6.13
C GLU A 221 -24.24 -20.61 -4.86
N SER A 222 -24.33 -21.70 -4.07
CA SER A 222 -25.08 -21.72 -2.81
C SER A 222 -24.60 -20.66 -1.83
N TYR A 223 -23.28 -20.50 -1.68
CA TYR A 223 -22.70 -19.45 -0.82
C TYR A 223 -22.99 -18.04 -1.33
N THR A 224 -22.98 -17.84 -2.65
CA THR A 224 -23.27 -16.53 -3.26
C THR A 224 -24.73 -16.16 -3.01
N GLU A 225 -25.66 -17.10 -3.21
CA GLU A 225 -27.07 -16.91 -2.91
C GLU A 225 -27.32 -16.62 -1.42
N GLU A 226 -26.70 -17.37 -0.51
CA GLU A 226 -26.81 -17.12 0.93
C GLU A 226 -26.29 -15.74 1.32
N ARG A 227 -25.16 -15.32 0.74
CA ARG A 227 -24.59 -14.00 0.98
C ARG A 227 -25.52 -12.90 0.49
N ASP A 228 -26.10 -13.07 -0.69
CA ASP A 228 -26.98 -12.07 -1.29
C ASP A 228 -28.30 -11.98 -0.51
N ARG A 229 -28.88 -13.12 -0.08
CA ARG A 229 -30.01 -13.16 0.86
C ARG A 229 -29.69 -12.47 2.19
N TYR A 230 -28.49 -12.69 2.73
CA TYR A 230 -28.07 -12.03 3.97
C TYR A 230 -27.97 -10.51 3.80
N VAL A 231 -27.40 -10.03 2.70
CA VAL A 231 -27.29 -8.59 2.41
C VAL A 231 -28.67 -7.95 2.19
N GLN A 232 -29.56 -8.63 1.48
CA GLN A 232 -30.95 -8.20 1.32
C GLN A 232 -31.65 -8.10 2.67
N GLY A 233 -31.55 -9.15 3.51
CA GLY A 233 -32.13 -9.15 4.84
C GLY A 233 -31.56 -8.07 5.78
N LEU A 234 -30.29 -7.69 5.65
CA LEU A 234 -29.72 -6.54 6.39
C LEU A 234 -30.34 -5.21 5.95
N THR A 235 -30.57 -5.06 4.64
CA THR A 235 -31.17 -3.85 4.08
C THR A 235 -32.61 -3.71 4.55
N GLU A 236 -33.39 -4.79 4.49
CA GLU A 236 -34.76 -4.86 5.01
C GLU A 236 -34.81 -4.55 6.52
N LYS A 237 -33.92 -5.17 7.31
CA LYS A 237 -33.83 -4.89 8.76
C LYS A 237 -33.46 -3.44 9.04
N ARG A 238 -32.66 -2.79 8.18
CA ARG A 238 -32.35 -1.36 8.31
C ARG A 238 -33.60 -0.49 8.13
N HIS A 239 -34.42 -0.81 7.14
CA HIS A 239 -35.70 -0.12 6.93
C HIS A 239 -36.66 -0.33 8.10
N LEU A 240 -36.77 -1.55 8.60
CA LEU A 240 -37.58 -1.85 9.78
C LEU A 240 -37.09 -1.09 11.01
N THR A 241 -35.78 -1.11 11.29
CA THR A 241 -35.18 -0.40 12.42
C THR A 241 -35.46 1.10 12.34
N PHE A 242 -35.37 1.69 11.13
CA PHE A 242 -35.69 3.09 10.90
C PHE A 242 -37.18 3.39 11.18
N LEU A 243 -38.09 2.54 10.68
CA LEU A 243 -39.53 2.70 10.92
C LEU A 243 -39.86 2.58 12.42
N THR A 244 -39.29 1.60 13.11
CA THR A 244 -39.46 1.41 14.56
C THR A 244 -38.97 2.63 15.33
N PHE A 245 -37.85 3.23 14.91
CA PHE A 245 -37.33 4.46 15.53
C PHE A 245 -38.30 5.64 15.37
N VAL A 246 -38.88 5.83 14.18
CA VAL A 246 -39.88 6.89 13.92
C VAL A 246 -41.14 6.67 14.77
N LEU A 247 -41.63 5.42 14.84
CA LEU A 247 -42.80 5.07 15.66
C LEU A 247 -42.55 5.31 17.16
N ALA A 248 -41.35 4.99 17.66
CA ALA A 248 -40.99 5.26 19.05
C ALA A 248 -41.02 6.76 19.37
N ILE A 249 -40.54 7.62 18.46
CA ILE A 249 -40.62 9.08 18.63
C ILE A 249 -42.06 9.56 18.61
N ALA A 250 -42.90 9.07 17.69
CA ALA A 250 -44.31 9.43 17.61
C ALA A 250 -45.08 9.03 18.88
N ALA A 251 -44.81 7.84 19.43
CA ALA A 251 -45.41 7.39 20.69
C ALA A 251 -44.98 8.27 21.88
N LEU A 252 -43.71 8.70 21.96
CA LEU A 252 -43.23 9.64 22.98
C LEU A 252 -43.86 11.03 22.84
N ALA A 253 -44.16 11.46 21.61
CA ALA A 253 -44.90 12.69 21.33
C ALA A 253 -46.34 12.61 21.86
N GLN A 254 -47.05 11.54 21.53
CA GLN A 254 -48.44 11.31 21.94
C GLN A 254 -48.57 11.13 23.45
N ALA A 255 -47.60 10.49 24.10
CA ALA A 255 -47.54 10.34 25.56
C ALA A 255 -47.23 11.65 26.31
N GLY A 256 -47.01 12.76 25.59
CA GLY A 256 -46.72 14.07 26.20
C GLY A 256 -45.32 14.19 26.81
N VAL A 257 -44.45 13.19 26.60
CA VAL A 257 -43.07 13.17 27.08
C VAL A 257 -42.21 14.16 26.30
N ILE A 258 -42.51 14.35 25.00
CA ILE A 258 -41.85 15.31 24.12
C ILE A 258 -42.89 16.32 23.63
N LYS A 259 -42.79 17.58 24.08
CA LYS A 259 -43.59 18.70 23.56
C LYS A 259 -42.92 19.26 22.31
N PHE A 260 -43.48 19.01 21.14
CA PHE A 260 -43.06 19.72 19.93
C PHE A 260 -43.59 21.16 19.98
N PRO A 261 -42.79 22.19 19.61
CA PRO A 261 -43.34 23.53 19.42
C PRO A 261 -44.35 23.46 18.28
N THR A 262 -45.60 23.77 18.58
CA THR A 262 -46.73 23.75 17.65
C THR A 262 -46.51 24.78 16.54
N ILE A 263 -45.85 24.39 15.45
CA ILE A 263 -45.67 25.23 14.26
C ILE A 263 -46.70 24.95 13.16
N LEU A 264 -47.68 24.07 13.40
CA LEU A 264 -48.93 24.08 12.63
C LEU A 264 -50.01 24.75 13.48
N ASN A 265 -49.94 26.07 13.54
CA ASN A 265 -51.11 26.88 13.80
C ASN A 265 -51.88 26.90 12.47
N TYR A 266 -53.03 26.23 12.40
CA TYR A 266 -54.04 26.54 11.40
C TYR A 266 -54.46 28.00 11.66
N ALA A 267 -53.75 28.94 11.05
CA ALA A 267 -54.08 30.34 11.06
C ALA A 267 -54.55 30.71 9.66
N SER A 268 -55.74 31.31 9.64
CA SER A 268 -56.43 32.00 8.55
C SER A 268 -57.05 31.14 7.45
N SER A 269 -58.31 30.76 7.65
CA SER A 269 -59.40 31.39 6.89
C SER A 269 -60.76 30.91 7.43
N GLU A 270 -61.37 31.69 8.35
CA GLU A 270 -62.83 31.82 8.52
C GLU A 270 -63.13 32.63 9.80
N GLU A 271 -62.71 33.90 9.83
CA GLU A 271 -63.32 34.88 10.76
C GLU A 271 -63.11 36.29 10.20
N SER A 272 -63.70 36.53 9.03
CA SER A 272 -63.99 37.87 8.52
C SER A 272 -65.50 37.99 8.35
N SER A 273 -66.23 37.89 9.47
CA SER A 273 -67.65 38.21 9.54
C SER A 273 -68.09 38.54 10.98
N GLU A 274 -67.35 39.43 11.65
CA GLU A 274 -67.88 40.25 12.74
C GLU A 274 -67.66 41.74 12.39
N MET A 275 -68.35 42.21 11.35
CA MET A 275 -68.71 43.62 11.21
C MET A 275 -70.05 43.71 10.50
N GLN A 276 -71.12 43.34 11.20
CA GLN A 276 -72.43 43.98 11.10
C GLN A 276 -73.36 43.40 12.18
N ALA A 277 -74.28 44.24 12.66
CA ALA A 277 -75.34 43.94 13.63
C ALA A 277 -74.99 44.02 15.12
N LYS A 278 -74.65 45.23 15.57
CA LYS A 278 -75.02 45.71 16.92
C LYS A 278 -75.98 46.90 16.79
N GLU A 279 -77.25 46.62 16.53
CA GLU A 279 -78.43 47.48 16.72
C GLU A 279 -79.62 46.56 16.33
N VAL A 280 -80.62 46.26 17.16
CA VAL A 280 -81.55 47.15 17.87
C VAL A 280 -82.26 46.36 18.98
N LYS A 281 -82.52 47.07 20.08
CA LYS A 281 -83.52 46.86 21.16
C LYS A 281 -84.71 45.92 20.87
N GLN A 282 -84.97 45.03 21.85
CA GLN A 282 -86.22 44.69 22.57
C GLN A 282 -87.59 45.13 21.97
N PRO A 283 -88.68 44.34 22.16
CA PRO A 283 -89.17 44.03 23.52
C PRO A 283 -89.78 42.64 23.77
N GLU A 284 -90.06 42.44 25.05
CA GLU A 284 -90.79 41.36 25.73
C GLU A 284 -92.02 40.81 25.00
N LEU A 285 -92.27 39.50 25.14
CA LEU A 285 -93.60 39.00 25.49
C LEU A 285 -93.52 37.56 26.05
N CYS A 286 -94.07 37.39 27.26
CA CYS A 286 -94.40 36.11 27.90
C CYS A 286 -95.42 35.33 27.06
N VAL A 287 -95.30 33.99 26.99
CA VAL A 287 -96.42 33.02 27.15
C VAL A 287 -95.83 31.67 27.59
N GLN A 288 -96.41 31.08 28.64
CA GLN A 288 -96.19 29.72 29.13
C GLN A 288 -97.11 28.71 28.41
N GLU A 289 -96.57 27.48 28.24
CA GLU A 289 -97.26 26.16 28.29
C GLU A 289 -98.36 25.78 27.27
N PRO A 290 -98.76 24.48 27.18
CA PRO A 290 -98.05 23.21 27.50
C PRO A 290 -98.22 22.17 26.37
N ASN A 291 -97.57 20.99 26.48
CA ASN A 291 -98.32 19.73 26.38
C ASN A 291 -97.47 18.52 26.77
N GLU A 292 -97.95 17.85 27.82
CA GLU A 292 -97.74 16.45 28.12
C GLU A 292 -98.13 15.57 26.92
N HIS A 293 -97.32 14.55 26.65
CA HIS A 293 -97.84 13.19 26.51
C HIS A 293 -96.73 12.18 26.82
N THR A 294 -96.83 11.68 28.05
CA THR A 294 -96.80 10.28 28.50
C THR A 294 -96.48 9.18 27.49
N GLU A 295 -95.90 8.13 28.07
CA GLU A 295 -95.90 6.72 27.63
C GLU A 295 -94.78 6.29 26.66
N GLU A 296 -94.23 5.09 26.76
CA GLU A 296 -94.03 4.14 27.85
C GLU A 296 -93.06 3.11 27.22
N SER A 297 -92.27 2.45 28.07
CA SER A 297 -91.61 1.16 27.87
C SER A 297 -91.54 0.55 26.46
N SER A 298 -90.33 0.33 25.96
CA SER A 298 -89.62 -0.98 26.02
C SER A 298 -88.33 -0.94 25.21
#